data_AF-A0A165EW66-F1
#
_entry.id   AF-A0A165EW66-F1
#
_cell.length_a   1.000
_cell.length_b   1.000
_cell.length_c   1.000
_cell.angle_alpha   90.00
_cell.angle_beta   90.00
_cell.angle_gamma   90.00
#
_symmetry.space_group_name_H-M   'P 1'
#
loop_
_entity.id
_entity.type
_entity.pdbx_description
1 polymer ?
#
loop_
_entity_poly.entity_id
_entity_poly.type
_entity_poly.pdbx_seq_one_letter_code
_entity_poly.pdbx_strand_id
1 'polypeptide(L)'
;MPALTTPITVPVSNGARAESQQAEPVLTPEEIREALQDSAAFIGSSKVPVGVHRDTGLFIPAPALTFSYLVRTRYKFTVDWHNEGCTAEITVDERLASSVGRAGSFKTCHPGRIVIHVASPSSQGNAFSINTRINVALKRWYVPAPGKNGDQPLRADAKSTSALAQKLARVGKEEEEEKLAGKVTCSVWGKALMALVYQRIQEAKDAAGPDDVISLTNFPTVRFVECGLFQVRLPSAPKDKNRATRHLLPYLVEELIDTDGHPERLVKYINNGSAHPRVLSGHEGDIALFLSFCQHLQYLETGGQVYVSDFQGYNGLLTDPQIMTTPDLPRRLFGDGNVARAFAAFPDEHRCNRYCEALALHPFVPKPAKETLASEVDELEASDQREAEAVQEEVQS
;
A
#
# COMPACT_ATOMS: atom_id res chain seq x y z
N MET A 1 -74.49 5.41 -31.42
CA MET A 1 -74.03 4.18 -30.74
C MET A 1 -72.77 3.75 -31.48
N PRO A 2 -71.58 3.78 -30.85
CA PRO A 2 -71.21 2.86 -29.78
C PRO A 2 -70.51 3.47 -28.56
N ALA A 3 -70.22 2.55 -27.63
CA ALA A 3 -69.77 2.62 -26.24
C ALA A 3 -68.50 3.43 -25.92
N LEU A 4 -68.56 4.03 -24.73
CA LEU A 4 -67.50 4.70 -23.98
C LEU A 4 -66.53 3.68 -23.37
N THR A 5 -65.24 3.92 -23.57
CA THR A 5 -64.10 3.21 -22.97
C THR A 5 -63.74 3.79 -21.61
N THR A 6 -63.65 2.93 -20.60
CA THR A 6 -63.06 3.20 -19.28
C THR A 6 -61.52 3.10 -19.31
N PRO A 7 -60.77 3.90 -18.52
CA PRO A 7 -59.35 3.69 -18.33
C PRO A 7 -59.06 2.78 -17.12
N ILE A 8 -58.09 1.89 -17.32
CA ILE A 8 -57.54 0.96 -16.33
C ILE A 8 -56.50 1.69 -15.48
N THR A 9 -56.70 1.69 -14.17
CA THR A 9 -55.73 2.15 -13.16
C THR A 9 -54.75 1.03 -12.83
N VAL A 10 -53.45 1.28 -13.01
CA VAL A 10 -52.36 0.38 -12.57
C VAL A 10 -51.88 0.84 -11.18
N PRO A 11 -51.80 -0.05 -10.17
CA PRO A 11 -51.22 0.32 -8.88
C PRO A 11 -49.69 0.27 -8.96
N VAL A 12 -49.05 1.40 -8.67
CA VAL A 12 -47.60 1.49 -8.42
C VAL A 12 -47.34 1.08 -6.98
N SER A 13 -46.69 -0.06 -6.76
CA SER A 13 -46.23 -0.48 -5.44
C SER A 13 -44.92 0.23 -5.07
N ASN A 14 -45.03 1.28 -4.27
CA ASN A 14 -43.88 1.91 -3.60
C ASN A 14 -43.42 1.03 -2.43
N GLY A 15 -42.32 0.30 -2.64
CA GLY A 15 -41.60 -0.41 -1.59
C GLY A 15 -40.24 0.22 -1.28
N ALA A 16 -40.21 1.53 -1.00
CA ALA A 16 -39.02 2.20 -0.49
C ALA A 16 -38.92 1.93 1.01
N ARG A 17 -37.94 1.11 1.40
CA ARG A 17 -37.54 0.88 2.79
C ARG A 17 -37.04 2.21 3.35
N ALA A 18 -37.77 2.80 4.29
CA ALA A 18 -37.34 3.99 5.00
C ALA A 18 -36.11 3.63 5.85
N GLU A 19 -34.93 4.09 5.42
CA GLU A 19 -33.78 4.21 6.28
C GLU A 19 -34.16 5.14 7.43
N SER A 20 -34.11 4.63 8.65
CA SER A 20 -34.30 5.43 9.85
C SER A 20 -33.16 6.45 9.90
N GLN A 21 -33.46 7.68 9.48
CA GLN A 21 -32.62 8.84 9.74
C GLN A 21 -32.43 8.90 11.25
N GLN A 22 -31.25 8.49 11.73
CA GLN A 22 -30.84 8.74 13.10
C GLN A 22 -30.88 10.26 13.26
N ALA A 23 -31.76 10.75 14.14
CA ALA A 23 -31.87 12.17 14.41
C ALA A 23 -30.50 12.67 14.88
N GLU A 24 -29.98 13.70 14.21
CA GLU A 24 -28.72 14.30 14.63
C GLU A 24 -28.84 14.77 16.09
N PRO A 25 -27.80 14.54 16.91
CA PRO A 25 -27.82 14.95 18.30
C PRO A 25 -27.98 16.49 18.38
N VAL A 26 -28.93 16.92 19.21
CA VAL A 26 -29.18 18.35 19.44
C VAL A 26 -27.99 18.93 20.19
N LEU A 27 -27.23 19.82 19.52
CA LEU A 27 -26.12 20.54 20.14
C LEU A 27 -26.61 21.44 21.28
N THR A 28 -25.91 21.40 22.40
CA THR A 28 -26.20 22.24 23.56
C THR A 28 -25.70 23.68 23.36
N PRO A 29 -26.33 24.68 24.00
CA PRO A 29 -25.84 26.07 23.96
C PRO A 29 -24.39 26.22 24.43
N GLU A 30 -23.94 25.37 25.36
CA GLU A 30 -22.57 25.30 25.87
C GLU A 30 -21.59 24.80 24.81
N GLU A 31 -21.89 23.70 24.11
CA GLU A 31 -21.06 23.20 23.01
C GLU A 31 -20.94 24.22 21.87
N ILE A 32 -22.04 24.92 21.56
CA ILE A 32 -22.03 26.01 20.57
C ILE A 32 -21.14 27.16 21.06
N ARG A 33 -21.22 27.53 22.34
CA ARG A 33 -20.41 28.61 22.93
C ARG A 33 -18.92 28.26 22.92
N GLU A 34 -18.55 27.05 23.31
CA GLU A 34 -17.16 26.57 23.28
C GLU A 34 -16.63 26.55 21.84
N ALA A 35 -17.40 26.00 20.90
CA ALA A 35 -17.03 26.00 19.48
C ALA A 35 -16.81 27.42 18.94
N LEU A 36 -17.66 28.38 19.31
CA LEU A 36 -17.53 29.78 18.89
C LEU A 36 -16.32 30.48 19.53
N GLN A 37 -15.99 30.16 20.78
CA GLN A 37 -14.80 30.68 21.46
C GLN A 37 -13.51 30.15 20.83
N ASP A 38 -13.50 28.87 20.47
CA ASP A 38 -12.38 28.22 19.79
C ASP A 38 -12.29 28.56 18.30
N SER A 39 -13.36 29.12 17.72
CA SER A 39 -13.40 29.58 16.32
C SER A 39 -12.68 30.92 16.09
N ALA A 40 -12.10 31.53 17.12
CA ALA A 40 -11.28 32.72 16.96
C ALA A 40 -10.10 32.44 16.01
N ALA A 41 -9.89 33.33 15.03
CA ALA A 41 -8.83 33.16 14.04
C ALA A 41 -7.45 33.18 14.72
N PHE A 42 -6.81 32.01 14.78
CA PHE A 42 -5.45 31.86 15.28
C PHE A 42 -4.45 31.98 14.13
N ILE A 43 -3.61 33.02 14.15
CA ILE A 43 -2.45 33.13 13.27
C ILE A 43 -1.30 32.40 13.94
N GLY A 44 -1.04 31.16 13.49
CA GLY A 44 0.10 30.39 13.98
C GLY A 44 1.44 31.08 13.74
N SER A 45 2.40 30.83 14.63
CA SER A 45 3.78 31.29 14.47
C SER A 45 4.35 30.87 13.12
N SER A 46 4.91 31.82 12.36
CA SER A 46 5.55 31.57 11.07
C SER A 46 6.85 30.76 11.16
N LYS A 47 7.34 30.47 12.38
CA LYS A 47 8.59 29.72 12.56
C LYS A 47 8.33 28.22 12.46
N VAL A 48 8.74 27.64 11.33
CA VAL A 48 8.77 26.20 11.13
C VAL A 48 9.87 25.58 12.00
N PRO A 49 9.59 24.50 12.76
CA PRO A 49 10.61 23.83 13.58
C PRO A 49 11.81 23.36 12.75
N VAL A 50 12.99 23.29 13.37
CA VAL A 50 14.19 22.74 12.73
C VAL A 50 13.94 21.29 12.31
N GLY A 51 14.22 20.96 11.05
CA GLY A 51 13.96 19.64 10.45
C GLY A 51 12.56 19.47 9.85
N VAL A 52 11.68 20.46 10.03
CA VAL A 52 10.43 20.56 9.29
C VAL A 52 10.65 21.52 8.12
N HIS A 53 10.20 21.12 6.93
CA HIS A 53 10.42 21.85 5.70
C HIS A 53 9.08 22.12 5.03
N ARG A 54 8.93 23.34 4.48
CA ARG A 54 7.83 23.73 3.62
C ARG A 54 8.41 24.07 2.26
N ASP A 55 8.09 23.27 1.26
CA ASP A 55 8.65 23.39 -0.08
C ASP A 55 7.54 23.49 -1.12
N THR A 56 7.77 24.32 -2.14
CA THR A 56 6.94 24.36 -3.35
C THR A 56 7.65 23.60 -4.46
N GLY A 57 6.89 22.96 -5.34
CA GLY A 57 7.46 22.12 -6.38
C GLY A 57 6.45 21.68 -7.43
N LEU A 58 6.88 20.71 -8.23
CA LEU A 58 6.04 20.01 -9.21
C LEU A 58 5.72 18.62 -8.69
N PHE A 59 4.49 18.18 -8.90
CA PHE A 59 3.99 16.85 -8.54
C PHE A 59 3.43 16.14 -9.77
N ILE A 60 3.97 14.96 -10.10
CA ILE A 60 3.44 14.10 -11.16
C ILE A 60 2.73 12.92 -10.47
N PRO A 61 1.39 12.83 -10.54
CA PRO A 61 0.65 11.72 -9.97
C PRO A 61 0.95 10.41 -10.71
N ALA A 62 0.92 9.28 -9.99
CA ALA A 62 0.91 7.97 -10.61
C ALA A 62 -0.41 7.79 -11.40
N PRO A 63 -0.36 7.39 -12.68
CA PRO A 63 -1.59 7.20 -13.45
C PRO A 63 -2.34 5.94 -13.02
N ALA A 64 -3.66 5.96 -13.17
CA ALA A 64 -4.50 4.77 -13.05
C ALA A 64 -4.62 4.09 -14.42
N LEU A 65 -3.90 2.99 -14.61
CA LEU A 65 -3.84 2.27 -15.88
C LEU A 65 -4.35 0.84 -15.72
N THR A 66 -4.99 0.30 -16.76
CA THR A 66 -5.40 -1.10 -16.78
C THR A 66 -4.22 -2.02 -17.08
N PHE A 67 -4.28 -3.27 -16.63
CA PHE A 67 -3.23 -4.26 -16.91
C PHE A 67 -2.96 -4.42 -18.41
N SER A 68 -4.03 -4.49 -19.23
CA SER A 68 -3.91 -4.57 -20.69
C SER A 68 -3.17 -3.38 -21.29
N TYR A 69 -3.39 -2.17 -20.78
CA TYR A 69 -2.68 -0.97 -21.25
C TYR A 69 -1.19 -1.06 -20.91
N LEU A 70 -0.84 -1.46 -19.68
CA LEU A 70 0.55 -1.60 -19.24
C LEU A 70 1.33 -2.55 -20.14
N VAL A 71 0.74 -3.72 -20.45
CA VAL A 71 1.37 -4.74 -21.30
C VAL A 71 1.56 -4.22 -22.73
N ARG A 72 0.51 -3.65 -23.34
CA ARG A 72 0.54 -3.18 -24.74
C ARG A 72 1.51 -2.03 -24.95
N THR A 73 1.61 -1.13 -23.98
CA THR A 73 2.47 0.06 -24.07
C THR A 73 3.88 -0.16 -23.51
N ARG A 74 4.14 -1.33 -22.89
CA ARG A 74 5.39 -1.61 -22.15
C ARG A 74 5.67 -0.52 -21.12
N TYR A 75 4.63 -0.16 -20.38
CA TYR A 75 4.61 1.04 -19.56
C TYR A 75 5.76 1.09 -18.55
N LYS A 76 6.43 2.23 -18.52
CA LYS A 76 7.37 2.68 -17.49
C LYS A 76 6.98 4.11 -17.11
N PHE A 77 7.01 4.45 -15.82
CA PHE A 77 6.79 5.83 -15.40
C PHE A 77 7.94 6.70 -15.91
N THR A 78 7.63 7.61 -16.82
CA THR A 78 8.56 8.59 -17.38
C THR A 78 8.41 9.90 -16.62
N VAL A 79 9.53 10.55 -16.33
CA VAL A 79 9.54 11.82 -15.61
C VAL A 79 9.81 12.94 -16.60
N ASP A 80 8.80 13.73 -16.92
CA ASP A 80 8.94 14.94 -17.72
C ASP A 80 8.44 16.16 -16.96
N TRP A 81 9.32 16.73 -16.13
CA TRP A 81 8.97 17.91 -15.34
C TRP A 81 8.65 19.18 -16.15
N HIS A 82 8.90 19.19 -17.46
CA HIS A 82 8.64 20.38 -18.29
C HIS A 82 7.21 20.35 -18.82
N ASN A 83 6.74 19.16 -19.21
CA ASN A 83 5.44 18.99 -19.85
C ASN A 83 4.39 18.34 -18.93
N GLU A 84 4.83 17.70 -17.84
CA GLU A 84 3.96 16.99 -16.91
C GLU A 84 4.02 17.58 -15.50
N GLY A 85 2.94 17.36 -14.76
CA GLY A 85 2.84 17.65 -13.34
C GLY A 85 2.03 18.88 -12.99
N CYS A 86 1.77 18.98 -11.70
CA CYS A 86 0.94 19.96 -11.02
C CYS A 86 1.82 20.80 -10.11
N THR A 87 1.58 22.11 -10.03
CA THR A 87 2.18 22.91 -8.96
C THR A 87 1.60 22.46 -7.62
N ALA A 88 2.48 22.12 -6.68
CA ALA A 88 2.10 21.65 -5.36
C ALA A 88 3.01 22.23 -4.28
N GLU A 89 2.49 22.25 -3.06
CA GLU A 89 3.24 22.56 -1.84
C GLU A 89 3.26 21.33 -0.94
N ILE A 90 4.43 21.03 -0.38
CA ILE A 90 4.58 20.03 0.67
C ILE A 90 5.03 20.67 1.98
N THR A 91 4.56 20.10 3.09
CA THR A 91 5.21 20.25 4.40
C THR A 91 5.67 18.87 4.83
N VAL A 92 6.96 18.71 5.17
CA VAL A 92 7.53 17.42 5.57
C VAL A 92 8.30 17.56 6.87
N ASP A 93 8.10 16.61 7.79
CA ASP A 93 8.86 16.51 9.03
C ASP A 93 9.96 15.46 8.91
N GLU A 94 11.17 15.90 8.53
CA GLU A 94 12.33 15.02 8.34
C GLU A 94 13.07 14.71 9.65
N ARG A 95 12.55 15.14 10.81
CA ARG A 95 13.13 14.77 12.10
C ARG A 95 13.02 13.26 12.28
N LEU A 96 14.09 12.65 12.78
CA LEU A 96 14.12 11.20 12.96
C LEU A 96 13.08 10.71 13.97
N ALA A 97 12.78 11.50 15.00
CA ALA A 97 11.72 11.18 15.96
C ALA A 97 10.33 11.15 15.32
N SER A 98 10.17 11.78 14.15
CA SER A 98 8.92 11.83 13.41
C SER A 98 8.83 10.80 12.30
N SER A 99 9.87 9.96 12.05
CA SER A 99 9.82 8.99 10.96
C SER A 99 8.65 8.02 11.11
N VAL A 100 7.93 7.76 10.01
CA VAL A 100 6.80 6.83 10.00
C VAL A 100 7.32 5.41 9.87
N GLY A 101 7.01 4.57 10.87
CA GLY A 101 7.43 3.18 10.92
C GLY A 101 8.92 2.99 11.22
N ARG A 102 9.36 1.73 11.26
CA ARG A 102 10.80 1.42 11.33
C ARG A 102 11.45 1.83 10.01
N ALA A 103 12.70 2.29 10.07
CA ALA A 103 13.46 2.56 8.85
C ALA A 103 13.45 1.29 7.97
N GLY A 104 12.89 1.42 6.77
CA GLY A 104 12.88 0.33 5.78
C GLY A 104 14.30 -0.01 5.35
N SER A 105 14.49 -0.97 4.45
CA SER A 105 15.87 -1.35 4.08
C SER A 105 16.64 -0.25 3.31
N PHE A 106 15.94 0.61 2.57
CA PHE A 106 16.56 1.57 1.64
C PHE A 106 15.87 2.94 1.54
N LYS A 107 14.80 3.16 2.31
CA LYS A 107 14.01 4.40 2.26
C LYS A 107 13.74 4.94 3.64
N THR A 108 13.88 6.25 3.80
CA THR A 108 13.29 6.97 4.93
C THR A 108 11.86 7.33 4.59
N CYS A 109 10.97 7.30 5.59
CA CYS A 109 9.56 7.64 5.44
C CYS A 109 9.22 8.71 6.48
N HIS A 110 8.69 9.84 6.03
CA HIS A 110 8.42 11.00 6.87
C HIS A 110 6.97 11.44 6.71
N PRO A 111 6.29 11.83 7.79
CA PRO A 111 4.94 12.32 7.70
C PRO A 111 4.98 13.74 7.14
N GLY A 112 3.93 14.09 6.42
CA GLY A 112 3.80 15.42 5.89
C GLY A 112 2.41 15.69 5.38
N ARG A 113 2.32 16.80 4.65
CA ARG A 113 1.10 17.27 4.01
C ARG A 113 1.43 17.71 2.59
N ILE A 114 0.52 17.47 1.68
CA ILE A 114 0.56 18.03 0.32
C ILE A 114 -0.68 18.87 0.06
N VAL A 115 -0.51 19.94 -0.71
CA VAL A 115 -1.60 20.72 -1.33
C VAL A 115 -1.28 20.82 -2.82
N ILE A 116 -2.19 20.34 -3.66
CA ILE A 116 -2.10 20.52 -5.11
C ILE A 116 -2.86 21.78 -5.48
N HIS A 117 -2.21 22.74 -6.15
CA HIS A 117 -2.83 24.03 -6.49
C HIS A 117 -3.51 24.02 -7.86
N VAL A 118 -2.96 23.30 -8.82
CA VAL A 118 -3.42 23.29 -10.22
C VAL A 118 -3.46 21.86 -10.72
N ALA A 119 -4.55 21.45 -11.37
CA ALA A 119 -4.63 20.14 -12.02
C ALA A 119 -3.68 20.10 -13.23
N SER A 120 -3.11 18.94 -13.52
CA SER A 120 -2.43 18.77 -14.80
C SER A 120 -3.49 18.70 -15.90
N PRO A 121 -3.32 19.39 -17.04
CA PRO A 121 -4.24 19.28 -18.18
C PRO A 121 -4.39 17.84 -18.69
N SER A 122 -3.39 16.99 -18.44
CA SER A 122 -3.29 15.61 -18.91
C SER A 122 -3.59 14.56 -17.84
N SER A 123 -3.87 14.93 -16.58
CA SER A 123 -4.13 13.92 -15.53
C SER A 123 -5.52 13.33 -15.67
N GLN A 124 -5.61 12.11 -16.22
CA GLN A 124 -6.80 11.26 -16.13
C GLN A 124 -6.92 10.75 -14.68
N GLY A 125 -7.68 11.49 -13.87
CA GLY A 125 -7.88 11.20 -12.45
C GLY A 125 -6.82 11.88 -11.57
N ASN A 126 -7.28 12.64 -10.58
CA ASN A 126 -6.39 13.24 -9.60
C ASN A 126 -6.15 12.24 -8.47
N ALA A 127 -4.90 11.79 -8.30
CA ALA A 127 -4.48 10.99 -7.14
C ALA A 127 -4.80 11.69 -5.80
N PHE A 128 -4.88 13.02 -5.82
CA PHE A 128 -5.10 13.86 -4.65
C PHE A 128 -6.03 15.04 -5.01
N SER A 129 -6.98 15.36 -4.14
CA SER A 129 -7.89 16.50 -4.32
C SER A 129 -7.15 17.83 -4.39
N ILE A 130 -7.52 18.66 -5.37
CA ILE A 130 -6.97 20.01 -5.56
C ILE A 130 -7.43 20.91 -4.41
N ASN A 131 -6.56 21.85 -4.01
CA ASN A 131 -6.78 22.84 -2.95
C ASN A 131 -7.17 22.21 -1.59
N THR A 132 -6.88 20.93 -1.41
CA THR A 132 -7.14 20.19 -0.18
C THR A 132 -5.81 19.85 0.49
N ARG A 133 -5.75 19.99 1.83
CA ARG A 133 -4.60 19.53 2.61
C ARG A 133 -4.74 18.04 2.85
N ILE A 134 -3.82 17.26 2.30
CA ILE A 134 -3.86 15.81 2.40
C ILE A 134 -2.64 15.35 3.20
N ASN A 135 -2.86 14.52 4.22
CA ASN A 135 -1.77 13.89 4.96
C ASN A 135 -1.11 12.84 4.08
N VAL A 136 0.22 12.90 3.99
CA VAL A 136 1.01 12.04 3.10
C VAL A 136 2.24 11.49 3.81
N ALA A 137 2.71 10.36 3.31
CA ALA A 137 4.04 9.83 3.58
C ALA A 137 4.99 10.32 2.48
N LEU A 138 6.05 11.04 2.87
CA LEU A 138 7.13 11.46 1.99
C LEU A 138 8.33 10.54 2.16
N LYS A 139 8.65 9.81 1.10
CA LYS A 139 9.71 8.80 1.08
C LYS A 139 10.91 9.27 0.27
N ARG A 140 12.09 8.95 0.78
CA ARG A 140 13.39 9.28 0.18
C ARG A 140 14.36 8.12 0.22
N TRP A 141 15.17 7.98 -0.81
CA TRP A 141 16.13 6.88 -0.91
C TRP A 141 17.37 7.14 -0.06
N TYR A 142 17.98 6.08 0.45
CA TYR A 142 19.30 6.12 1.06
C TYR A 142 20.07 4.82 0.79
N VAL A 143 21.38 4.88 0.96
CA VAL A 143 22.27 3.72 1.00
C VAL A 143 22.76 3.57 2.44
N PRO A 144 22.65 2.37 3.04
CA PRO A 144 23.30 2.12 4.32
C PRO A 144 24.80 2.41 4.20
N ALA A 145 25.37 3.20 5.11
CA ALA A 145 26.81 3.43 5.10
C ALA A 145 27.56 2.09 5.25
N PRO A 146 28.67 1.89 4.53
CA PRO A 146 29.50 0.71 4.72
C PRO A 146 29.96 0.62 6.19
N GLY A 147 29.97 -0.61 6.73
CA GLY A 147 30.54 -0.85 8.06
C GLY A 147 32.00 -0.40 8.11
N LYS A 148 32.46 0.08 9.28
CA LYS A 148 33.81 0.63 9.46
C LYS A 148 34.95 -0.34 9.07
N ASN A 149 34.66 -1.65 8.95
CA ASN A 149 35.65 -2.70 8.64
C ASN A 149 35.29 -3.55 7.40
N GLY A 150 34.38 -3.10 6.52
CA GLY A 150 33.94 -3.92 5.39
C GLY A 150 32.98 -5.07 5.75
N ASP A 151 32.61 -5.21 7.03
CA ASP A 151 31.51 -6.06 7.47
C ASP A 151 30.18 -5.62 6.86
N GLN A 152 29.25 -6.58 6.71
CA GLN A 152 27.91 -6.36 6.15
C GLN A 152 27.26 -5.08 6.71
N PRO A 153 26.53 -4.33 5.88
CA PRO A 153 25.83 -3.13 6.34
C PRO A 153 24.95 -3.48 7.54
N LEU A 154 25.18 -2.79 8.67
CA LEU A 154 24.40 -2.95 9.89
C LEU A 154 22.93 -2.76 9.54
N ARG A 155 22.13 -3.84 9.64
CA ARG A 155 20.67 -3.76 9.56
C ARG A 155 20.17 -2.80 10.64
N ALA A 156 19.09 -2.08 10.33
CA ALA A 156 18.48 -1.05 11.17
C ALA A 156 17.79 -1.59 12.44
N ASP A 157 18.41 -2.54 13.14
CA ASP A 157 17.95 -3.04 14.45
C ASP A 157 18.47 -2.20 15.62
N ALA A 158 19.13 -1.07 15.32
CA ALA A 158 19.67 -0.18 16.34
C ALA A 158 18.54 0.56 17.07
N LYS A 159 18.31 0.18 18.33
CA LYS A 159 17.43 0.85 19.31
C LYS A 159 17.80 2.32 19.60
N SER A 160 18.80 2.89 18.92
CA SER A 160 19.29 4.26 19.12
C SER A 160 19.12 5.10 17.86
N THR A 161 18.24 6.10 17.95
CA THR A 161 17.93 7.08 16.91
C THR A 161 19.17 7.92 16.52
N SER A 162 20.06 8.27 17.44
CA SER A 162 21.22 9.11 17.12
C SER A 162 22.27 8.42 16.23
N ALA A 163 22.44 7.10 16.34
CA ALA A 163 23.39 6.34 15.54
C ALA A 163 22.91 6.07 14.10
N LEU A 164 21.59 6.10 13.86
CA LEU A 164 20.98 5.86 12.55
C LEU A 164 21.20 7.08 11.64
N ALA A 165 20.97 8.30 12.13
CA ALA A 165 21.12 9.53 11.34
C ALA A 165 22.57 9.77 10.83
N GLN A 166 23.58 9.32 11.58
CA GLN A 166 24.99 9.44 11.18
C GLN A 166 25.44 8.42 10.12
N LYS A 167 24.59 7.45 9.72
CA LYS A 167 24.97 6.33 8.86
C LYS A 167 24.12 6.17 7.60
N LEU A 168 23.23 7.12 7.29
CA LEU A 168 22.43 7.09 6.06
C LEU A 168 23.08 7.99 5.02
N ALA A 169 23.73 7.39 4.02
CA ALA A 169 24.24 8.13 2.88
C ALA A 169 23.11 8.35 1.88
N ARG A 170 22.91 9.60 1.43
CA ARG A 170 21.98 9.89 0.33
C ARG A 170 22.68 9.64 -1.00
N VAL A 171 21.96 9.06 -1.95
CA VAL A 171 22.42 9.00 -3.35
C VAL A 171 22.29 10.37 -4.00
N GLY A 172 22.86 10.55 -5.20
CA GLY A 172 22.67 11.78 -5.98
C GLY A 172 21.19 11.99 -6.29
N LYS A 173 20.75 13.25 -6.44
CA LYS A 173 19.32 13.57 -6.66
C LYS A 173 18.73 12.91 -7.91
N GLU A 174 19.51 12.86 -8.99
CA GLU A 174 19.11 12.20 -10.24
C GLU A 174 18.95 10.68 -10.06
N GLU A 175 19.91 10.03 -9.39
CA GLU A 175 19.82 8.62 -9.04
C GLU A 175 18.66 8.34 -8.06
N GLU A 176 18.41 9.23 -7.11
CA GLU A 176 17.27 9.16 -6.20
C GLU A 176 15.96 9.25 -6.99
N GLU A 177 15.85 10.19 -7.91
CA GLU A 177 14.70 10.38 -8.77
C GLU A 177 14.39 9.13 -9.61
N GLU A 178 15.41 8.54 -10.27
CA GLU A 178 15.24 7.31 -11.04
C GLU A 178 14.71 6.16 -10.18
N LYS A 179 15.27 5.98 -8.97
CA LYS A 179 14.82 4.93 -8.04
C LYS A 179 13.38 5.16 -7.57
N LEU A 180 13.01 6.40 -7.28
CA LEU A 180 11.65 6.74 -6.86
C LEU A 180 10.65 6.60 -8.02
N ALA A 181 11.01 6.98 -9.26
CA ALA A 181 10.21 6.72 -10.46
C ALA A 181 10.00 5.21 -10.70
N GLY A 182 11.02 4.40 -10.43
CA GLY A 182 10.89 2.94 -10.40
C GLY A 182 9.86 2.44 -9.38
N LYS A 183 9.80 3.07 -8.20
CA LYS A 183 8.76 2.76 -7.18
C LYS A 183 7.36 3.20 -7.61
N VAL A 184 7.22 4.33 -8.28
CA VAL A 184 5.93 4.72 -8.88
C VAL A 184 5.50 3.69 -9.93
N THR A 185 6.43 3.23 -10.79
CA THR A 185 6.14 2.16 -11.76
C THR A 185 5.64 0.89 -11.07
N CYS A 186 6.28 0.45 -9.98
CA CYS A 186 5.84 -0.70 -9.19
C CYS A 186 4.41 -0.51 -8.64
N SER A 187 4.11 0.68 -8.12
CA SER A 187 2.78 1.02 -7.60
C SER A 187 1.70 0.95 -8.68
N VAL A 188 1.96 1.53 -9.86
CA VAL A 188 1.03 1.48 -11.01
C VAL A 188 0.74 0.04 -11.42
N TRP A 189 1.77 -0.82 -11.51
CA TRP A 189 1.58 -2.25 -11.81
C TRP A 189 0.81 -2.97 -10.70
N GLY A 190 1.11 -2.68 -9.43
CA GLY A 190 0.40 -3.25 -8.28
C GLY A 190 -1.09 -2.90 -8.30
N LYS A 191 -1.44 -1.64 -8.57
CA LYS A 191 -2.83 -1.18 -8.73
C LYS A 191 -3.52 -1.88 -9.89
N ALA A 192 -2.87 -1.98 -11.05
CA ALA A 192 -3.45 -2.62 -12.24
C ALA A 192 -3.71 -4.12 -12.04
N LEU A 193 -2.78 -4.83 -11.38
CA LEU A 193 -2.94 -6.26 -11.05
C LEU A 193 -3.99 -6.49 -9.97
N MET A 194 -4.17 -5.55 -9.03
CA MET A 194 -5.27 -5.61 -8.07
C MET A 194 -6.63 -5.35 -8.76
N ALA A 195 -6.69 -4.39 -9.67
CA ALA A 195 -7.89 -4.12 -10.45
C ALA A 195 -8.29 -5.33 -11.32
N LEU A 196 -7.31 -6.03 -11.90
CA LEU A 196 -7.53 -7.29 -12.62
C LEU A 196 -8.22 -8.35 -11.72
N VAL A 197 -7.79 -8.50 -10.47
CA VAL A 197 -8.42 -9.43 -9.51
C VAL A 197 -9.89 -9.06 -9.27
N TYR A 198 -10.17 -7.79 -8.96
CA TYR A 198 -11.54 -7.35 -8.73
C TYR A 198 -12.43 -7.48 -9.96
N GLN A 199 -11.89 -7.22 -11.15
CA GLN A 199 -12.59 -7.44 -12.41
C GLN A 199 -13.01 -8.91 -12.54
N ARG A 200 -12.12 -9.86 -12.26
CA ARG A 200 -12.44 -11.30 -12.33
C ARG A 200 -13.44 -11.76 -11.27
N ILE A 201 -13.37 -11.22 -10.05
CA ILE A 201 -14.39 -11.47 -9.02
C ILE A 201 -15.76 -11.00 -9.50
N GLN A 202 -15.84 -9.79 -10.07
CA GLN A 202 -17.10 -9.24 -10.55
C GLN A 202 -17.66 -10.04 -11.72
N GLU A 203 -16.83 -10.39 -12.71
CA GLU A 203 -17.24 -11.25 -13.84
C GLU A 203 -17.77 -12.61 -13.37
N ALA A 204 -17.15 -13.22 -12.36
CA ALA A 204 -17.62 -14.48 -11.80
C ALA A 204 -18.94 -14.34 -11.02
N LYS A 205 -19.12 -13.25 -10.27
CA LYS A 205 -20.39 -12.93 -9.59
C LYS A 205 -21.52 -12.70 -10.57
N ASP A 206 -21.26 -11.96 -11.65
CA ASP A 206 -22.25 -11.64 -12.68
C ASP A 206 -22.70 -12.90 -13.45
N ALA A 207 -21.82 -13.90 -13.56
CA ALA A 207 -22.12 -15.18 -14.20
C ALA A 207 -22.81 -16.19 -13.26
N ALA A 208 -22.83 -15.94 -11.95
CA ALA A 208 -23.30 -16.89 -10.95
C ALA A 208 -24.72 -16.60 -10.45
N GLY A 209 -25.36 -17.63 -9.86
CA GLY A 209 -26.64 -17.45 -9.18
C GLY A 209 -26.49 -16.73 -7.82
N PRO A 210 -27.58 -16.17 -7.26
CA PRO A 210 -27.53 -15.49 -5.96
C PRO A 210 -27.10 -16.39 -4.79
N ASP A 211 -27.37 -17.70 -4.89
CA ASP A 211 -27.02 -18.70 -3.87
C ASP A 211 -25.65 -19.36 -4.10
N ASP A 212 -24.92 -18.96 -5.15
CA ASP A 212 -23.59 -19.49 -5.42
C ASP A 212 -22.58 -19.02 -4.36
N VAL A 213 -21.58 -19.86 -4.05
CA VAL A 213 -20.51 -19.53 -3.10
C VAL A 213 -19.80 -18.23 -3.50
N ILE A 214 -19.58 -17.98 -4.79
CA ILE A 214 -18.94 -16.72 -5.22
C ILE A 214 -19.78 -15.49 -4.88
N SER A 215 -21.10 -15.59 -5.05
CA SER A 215 -22.07 -14.52 -4.76
C SER A 215 -22.22 -14.27 -3.27
N LEU A 216 -22.19 -15.34 -2.46
CA LEU A 216 -22.29 -15.29 -1.00
C LEU A 216 -20.96 -14.88 -0.33
N THR A 217 -19.83 -14.98 -1.03
CA THR A 217 -18.52 -14.64 -0.48
C THR A 217 -18.35 -13.13 -0.39
N ASN A 218 -18.06 -12.66 0.83
CA ASN A 218 -17.64 -11.28 1.09
C ASN A 218 -16.13 -11.15 0.87
N PHE A 219 -15.75 -10.50 -0.23
CA PHE A 219 -14.35 -10.23 -0.54
C PHE A 219 -13.91 -8.91 0.12
N PRO A 220 -12.79 -8.89 0.85
CA PRO A 220 -12.23 -7.66 1.38
C PRO A 220 -11.99 -6.63 0.28
N THR A 221 -12.28 -5.36 0.58
CA THR A 221 -11.94 -4.23 -0.29
C THR A 221 -10.57 -3.71 0.11
N VAL A 222 -9.59 -3.89 -0.77
CA VAL A 222 -8.20 -3.47 -0.57
C VAL A 222 -7.73 -2.67 -1.77
N ARG A 223 -6.86 -1.69 -1.54
CA ARG A 223 -6.22 -0.93 -2.62
C ARG A 223 -4.84 -0.47 -2.21
N PHE A 224 -3.97 -0.26 -3.19
CA PHE A 224 -2.75 0.49 -2.94
C PHE A 224 -3.06 1.97 -2.73
N VAL A 225 -2.24 2.61 -1.90
CA VAL A 225 -2.28 4.05 -1.67
C VAL A 225 -2.07 4.80 -2.98
N GLU A 226 -2.74 5.94 -3.08
CA GLU A 226 -2.45 6.91 -4.13
C GLU A 226 -1.03 7.46 -3.93
N CYS A 227 -0.31 7.66 -5.03
CA CYS A 227 1.07 8.07 -4.99
C CYS A 227 1.48 8.91 -6.19
N GLY A 228 2.68 9.48 -6.13
CA GLY A 228 3.31 10.19 -7.23
C GLY A 228 4.70 10.69 -6.88
N LEU A 229 5.32 11.39 -7.81
CA LEU A 229 6.66 11.94 -7.65
C LEU A 229 6.58 13.45 -7.47
N PHE A 230 7.21 13.97 -6.43
CA PHE A 230 7.33 15.41 -6.19
C PHE A 230 8.79 15.85 -6.33
N GLN A 231 9.04 16.99 -6.98
CA GLN A 231 10.35 17.61 -7.03
C GLN A 231 10.29 19.06 -6.57
N VAL A 232 11.12 19.39 -5.58
CA VAL A 232 11.22 20.75 -5.01
C VAL A 232 11.70 21.75 -6.07
N ARG A 233 10.98 22.86 -6.23
CA ARG A 233 11.32 24.00 -7.08
C ARG A 233 11.46 25.28 -6.26
N LEU A 234 12.69 25.59 -5.88
CA LEU A 234 13.01 26.89 -5.28
C LEU A 234 12.96 28.02 -6.34
N PRO A 235 12.40 29.20 -6.01
CA PRO A 235 12.25 30.33 -6.95
C PRO A 235 13.57 31.01 -7.33
N SER A 236 14.66 30.71 -6.62
CA SER A 236 15.98 31.21 -6.96
C SER A 236 17.01 30.09 -6.84
N ALA A 237 17.96 30.07 -7.77
CA ALA A 237 19.10 29.18 -7.68
C ALA A 237 19.85 29.41 -6.36
N PRO A 238 20.44 28.37 -5.76
CA PRO A 238 21.21 28.50 -4.53
C PRO A 238 22.34 29.51 -4.75
N LYS A 239 22.36 30.59 -3.96
CA LYS A 239 23.43 31.60 -4.03
C LYS A 239 24.79 31.04 -3.60
N ASP A 240 24.76 30.01 -2.76
CA ASP A 240 25.94 29.32 -2.26
C ASP A 240 25.98 27.89 -2.83
N LYS A 241 27.02 27.60 -3.62
CA LYS A 241 27.25 26.28 -4.22
C LYS A 241 27.74 25.25 -3.20
N ASN A 242 28.27 25.69 -2.06
CA ASN A 242 28.82 24.82 -1.01
C ASN A 242 27.76 24.38 0.00
N ARG A 243 26.59 25.03 0.02
CA ARG A 243 25.48 24.64 0.90
C ARG A 243 24.57 23.65 0.19
N ALA A 244 24.31 22.51 0.85
CA ALA A 244 23.32 21.55 0.38
C ALA A 244 21.96 22.24 0.16
N THR A 245 21.48 22.20 -1.08
CA THR A 245 20.21 22.80 -1.49
C THR A 245 19.10 21.76 -1.57
N ARG A 246 17.88 22.16 -1.21
CA ARG A 246 16.66 21.38 -1.46
C ARG A 246 16.13 21.53 -2.88
N HIS A 247 16.63 22.47 -3.69
CA HIS A 247 16.23 22.60 -5.11
C HIS A 247 16.50 21.28 -5.85
N LEU A 248 15.54 20.79 -6.64
CA LEU A 248 15.55 19.49 -7.33
C LEU A 248 15.56 18.27 -6.41
N LEU A 249 15.19 18.41 -5.14
CA LEU A 249 15.08 17.26 -4.24
C LEU A 249 13.82 16.45 -4.58
N PRO A 250 13.95 15.16 -4.94
CA PRO A 250 12.78 14.33 -5.23
C PRO A 250 12.22 13.68 -3.97
N TYR A 251 10.90 13.47 -3.98
CA TYR A 251 10.15 12.71 -2.98
C TYR A 251 9.17 11.79 -3.69
N LEU A 252 9.09 10.53 -3.24
CA LEU A 252 7.91 9.71 -3.48
C LEU A 252 6.87 10.13 -2.45
N VAL A 253 5.72 10.60 -2.93
CA VAL A 253 4.59 11.01 -2.10
C VAL A 253 3.54 9.92 -2.17
N GLU A 254 3.06 9.47 -1.03
CA GLU A 254 1.98 8.48 -0.90
C GLU A 254 0.92 8.98 0.09
N GLU A 255 -0.33 8.52 -0.03
CA GLU A 255 -1.30 8.69 1.06
C GLU A 255 -0.72 8.17 2.37
N LEU A 256 -0.90 8.92 3.44
CA LEU A 256 -0.57 8.43 4.77
C LEU A 256 -1.63 7.43 5.20
N ILE A 257 -1.22 6.17 5.44
CA ILE A 257 -2.09 5.17 6.03
C ILE A 257 -2.33 5.58 7.49
N ASP A 258 -3.58 5.90 7.81
CA ASP A 258 -3.98 6.24 9.17
C ASP A 258 -4.07 4.97 10.01
N THR A 259 -3.27 4.92 11.07
CA THR A 259 -3.25 3.82 12.03
C THR A 259 -3.84 4.23 13.37
N ASP A 260 -4.66 5.27 13.41
CA ASP A 260 -5.25 5.86 14.62
C ASP A 260 -4.18 6.23 15.67
N GLY A 261 -3.00 6.66 15.21
CA GLY A 261 -1.84 6.96 16.08
C GLY A 261 -1.05 5.74 16.57
N HIS A 262 -1.39 4.52 16.13
CA HIS A 262 -0.76 3.26 16.52
C HIS A 262 0.10 2.66 15.38
N PRO A 263 1.36 3.10 15.18
CA PRO A 263 2.20 2.69 14.05
C PRO A 263 2.49 1.19 14.01
N GLU A 264 2.38 0.48 15.14
CA GLU A 264 2.50 -0.98 15.25
C GLU A 264 1.39 -1.75 14.51
N ARG A 265 0.29 -1.07 14.14
CA ARG A 265 -0.80 -1.66 13.35
C ARG A 265 -0.47 -1.79 11.86
N LEU A 266 0.58 -1.13 11.37
CA LEU A 266 1.10 -1.41 10.03
C LEU A 266 1.69 -2.82 10.00
N VAL A 267 1.02 -3.72 9.29
CA VAL A 267 1.40 -5.11 9.19
C VAL A 267 1.98 -5.43 7.82
N LYS A 268 2.86 -6.42 7.79
CA LYS A 268 3.32 -7.04 6.55
C LYS A 268 2.55 -8.34 6.36
N TYR A 269 1.53 -8.33 5.52
CA TYR A 269 0.64 -9.46 5.26
C TYR A 269 1.37 -10.63 4.62
N ILE A 270 2.17 -10.37 3.59
CA ILE A 270 2.93 -11.38 2.83
C ILE A 270 4.31 -10.80 2.52
N ASN A 271 5.35 -11.63 2.53
CA ASN A 271 6.70 -11.19 2.21
C ASN A 271 7.09 -11.62 0.78
N ASN A 272 8.02 -10.90 0.14
CA ASN A 272 8.51 -11.25 -1.20
C ASN A 272 9.37 -12.54 -1.27
N GLY A 273 9.64 -13.19 -0.15
CA GLY A 273 10.43 -14.41 -0.04
C GLY A 273 9.62 -15.69 0.19
N SER A 274 8.30 -15.59 0.36
CA SER A 274 7.40 -16.73 0.60
C SER A 274 5.96 -16.39 0.24
N ALA A 275 5.18 -17.39 -0.20
CA ALA A 275 3.74 -17.24 -0.49
C ALA A 275 2.84 -17.22 0.76
N HIS A 276 3.39 -17.49 1.95
CA HIS A 276 2.61 -17.65 3.17
C HIS A 276 2.18 -16.32 3.80
N PRO A 277 0.89 -16.17 4.15
CA PRO A 277 0.41 -15.08 5.01
C PRO A 277 1.12 -15.07 6.36
N ARG A 278 1.46 -13.88 6.85
CA ARG A 278 2.09 -13.65 8.17
C ARG A 278 1.10 -13.28 9.26
N VAL A 279 -0.10 -12.86 8.88
CA VAL A 279 -1.20 -12.53 9.78
C VAL A 279 -2.32 -13.51 9.49
N LEU A 280 -2.78 -14.23 10.51
CA LEU A 280 -3.71 -15.35 10.35
C LEU A 280 -5.02 -15.18 11.11
N SER A 281 -5.18 -14.10 11.88
CA SER A 281 -6.34 -13.90 12.75
C SER A 281 -6.94 -12.51 12.62
N GLY A 282 -8.23 -12.41 12.96
CA GLY A 282 -8.98 -11.15 12.92
C GLY A 282 -9.17 -10.59 11.52
N HIS A 283 -9.55 -9.30 11.46
CA HIS A 283 -9.79 -8.59 10.21
C HIS A 283 -8.54 -8.55 9.31
N GLU A 284 -7.37 -8.30 9.90
CA GLU A 284 -6.10 -8.26 9.17
C GLU A 284 -5.67 -9.64 8.63
N GLY A 285 -5.99 -10.72 9.35
CA GLY A 285 -5.80 -12.08 8.86
C GLY A 285 -6.69 -12.39 7.66
N ASP A 286 -7.91 -11.86 7.65
CA ASP A 286 -8.82 -12.02 6.52
C ASP A 286 -8.32 -11.31 5.26
N ILE A 287 -7.83 -10.07 5.43
CA ILE A 287 -7.13 -9.33 4.38
C ILE A 287 -5.92 -10.15 3.88
N ALA A 288 -5.12 -10.74 4.78
CA ALA A 288 -3.95 -11.52 4.39
C ALA A 288 -4.32 -12.76 3.54
N LEU A 289 -5.40 -13.47 3.89
CA LEU A 289 -5.92 -14.59 3.09
C LEU A 289 -6.41 -14.12 1.72
N PHE A 290 -7.13 -13.00 1.66
CA PHE A 290 -7.56 -12.41 0.40
C PHE A 290 -6.37 -12.03 -0.47
N LEU A 291 -5.34 -11.40 0.09
CA LEU A 291 -4.12 -11.04 -0.63
C LEU A 291 -3.36 -12.27 -1.15
N SER A 292 -3.35 -13.38 -0.41
CA SER A 292 -2.76 -14.64 -0.89
C SER A 292 -3.53 -15.20 -2.08
N PHE A 293 -4.87 -15.12 -2.06
CA PHE A 293 -5.72 -15.42 -3.22
C PHE A 293 -5.41 -14.49 -4.40
N CYS A 294 -5.19 -13.18 -4.17
CA CYS A 294 -4.81 -12.25 -5.24
C CYS A 294 -3.52 -12.71 -5.95
N GLN A 295 -2.52 -13.21 -5.22
CA GLN A 295 -1.29 -13.73 -5.84
C GLN A 295 -1.58 -14.92 -6.75
N HIS A 296 -2.41 -15.85 -6.29
CA HIS A 296 -2.78 -17.04 -7.06
C HIS A 296 -3.52 -16.65 -8.34
N LEU A 297 -4.56 -15.82 -8.23
CA LEU A 297 -5.31 -15.40 -9.41
C LEU A 297 -4.45 -14.61 -10.40
N GLN A 298 -3.61 -13.68 -9.92
CA GLN A 298 -2.68 -12.93 -10.78
C GLN A 298 -1.69 -13.87 -11.48
N TYR A 299 -1.16 -14.87 -10.78
CA TYR A 299 -0.27 -15.86 -11.37
C TYR A 299 -0.96 -16.61 -12.52
N LEU A 300 -2.20 -17.06 -12.34
CA LEU A 300 -2.96 -17.75 -13.39
C LEU A 300 -3.31 -16.82 -14.56
N GLU A 301 -3.87 -15.65 -14.29
CA GLU A 301 -4.33 -14.68 -15.29
C GLU A 301 -3.20 -14.14 -16.17
N THR A 302 -1.98 -14.19 -15.66
CA THR A 302 -0.79 -13.71 -16.38
C THR A 302 -0.01 -14.84 -17.05
N GLY A 303 -0.52 -16.07 -17.01
CA GLY A 303 0.17 -17.24 -17.56
C GLY A 303 1.48 -17.55 -16.83
N GLY A 304 1.50 -17.34 -15.51
CA GLY A 304 2.66 -17.57 -14.64
C GLY A 304 3.80 -16.59 -14.85
N GLN A 305 3.52 -15.37 -15.35
CA GLN A 305 4.55 -14.38 -15.69
C GLN A 305 4.78 -13.35 -14.59
N VAL A 306 3.72 -12.91 -13.90
CA VAL A 306 3.79 -11.82 -12.93
C VAL A 306 2.71 -11.91 -11.85
N TYR A 307 3.09 -11.60 -10.62
CA TYR A 307 2.14 -11.39 -9.52
C TYR A 307 2.69 -10.36 -8.52
N VAL A 308 1.81 -9.80 -7.69
CA VAL A 308 2.20 -8.86 -6.64
C VAL A 308 2.55 -9.61 -5.36
N SER A 309 3.61 -9.22 -4.68
CA SER A 309 3.99 -9.69 -3.35
C SER A 309 4.43 -8.51 -2.47
N ASP A 310 4.99 -8.83 -1.31
CA ASP A 310 5.40 -7.88 -0.28
C ASP A 310 4.27 -6.98 0.22
N PHE A 311 3.06 -7.52 0.28
CA PHE A 311 1.91 -6.77 0.74
C PHE A 311 2.08 -6.32 2.19
N GLN A 312 1.95 -5.02 2.41
CA GLN A 312 2.01 -4.39 3.73
C GLN A 312 1.08 -3.18 3.76
N GLY A 313 0.53 -2.90 4.92
CA GLY A 313 -0.55 -1.93 5.06
C GLY A 313 -1.31 -2.06 6.37
N TYR A 314 -2.49 -1.46 6.40
CA TYR A 314 -3.45 -1.56 7.50
C TYR A 314 -4.86 -1.31 6.98
N ASN A 315 -5.85 -2.06 7.47
CA ASN A 315 -7.27 -1.85 7.20
C ASN A 315 -7.61 -1.70 5.69
N GLY A 316 -7.01 -2.54 4.86
CA GLY A 316 -7.24 -2.59 3.41
C GLY A 316 -6.46 -1.56 2.57
N LEU A 317 -5.74 -0.62 3.18
CA LEU A 317 -4.82 0.25 2.46
C LEU A 317 -3.41 -0.36 2.42
N LEU A 318 -2.88 -0.53 1.21
CA LEU A 318 -1.60 -1.18 0.94
C LEU A 318 -0.56 -0.17 0.44
N THR A 319 0.71 -0.40 0.74
CA THR A 319 1.83 0.43 0.26
C THR A 319 2.99 -0.44 -0.21
N ASP A 320 3.90 0.15 -0.97
CA ASP A 320 5.19 -0.44 -1.31
C ASP A 320 5.11 -1.88 -1.87
N PRO A 321 4.35 -2.11 -2.97
CA PRO A 321 4.29 -3.44 -3.57
C PRO A 321 5.66 -3.89 -4.09
N GLN A 322 5.84 -5.21 -4.12
CA GLN A 322 6.87 -5.84 -4.95
C GLN A 322 6.22 -6.59 -6.10
N ILE A 323 6.62 -6.26 -7.32
CA ILE A 323 6.24 -7.04 -8.51
C ILE A 323 7.21 -8.21 -8.64
N MET A 324 6.68 -9.43 -8.61
CA MET A 324 7.41 -10.68 -8.78
C MET A 324 7.26 -11.10 -10.23
N THR A 325 8.37 -11.35 -10.92
CA THR A 325 8.35 -11.76 -12.33
C THR A 325 9.17 -13.03 -12.53
N THR A 326 8.82 -13.77 -13.58
CA THR A 326 9.52 -14.97 -13.99
C THR A 326 11.05 -14.75 -14.16
N PRO A 327 11.91 -15.75 -13.85
CA PRO A 327 13.37 -15.59 -13.84
C PRO A 327 14.04 -15.36 -15.21
N ASP A 328 13.33 -15.61 -16.32
CA ASP A 328 13.80 -15.33 -17.68
C ASP A 328 13.77 -13.82 -18.03
N LEU A 329 13.08 -13.01 -17.23
CA LEU A 329 13.10 -11.56 -17.35
C LEU A 329 14.24 -10.92 -16.53
N PRO A 330 14.68 -9.70 -16.90
CA PRO A 330 15.71 -8.98 -16.14
C PRO A 330 15.35 -8.83 -14.66
N ARG A 331 16.22 -9.31 -13.78
CA ARG A 331 15.98 -9.38 -12.32
C ARG A 331 15.55 -8.05 -11.68
N ARG A 332 16.06 -6.91 -12.16
CA ARG A 332 15.84 -5.58 -11.55
C ARG A 332 14.78 -4.74 -12.25
N LEU A 333 13.87 -5.35 -13.02
CA LEU A 333 12.84 -4.63 -13.77
C LEU A 333 11.93 -3.77 -12.85
N PHE A 334 11.60 -4.29 -11.68
CA PHE A 334 10.78 -3.63 -10.65
C PHE A 334 11.55 -3.45 -9.34
N GLY A 335 12.84 -3.13 -9.46
CA GLY A 335 13.78 -3.01 -8.33
C GLY A 335 14.32 -4.36 -7.84
N ASP A 336 15.02 -4.31 -6.70
CA ASP A 336 15.86 -5.43 -6.23
C ASP A 336 15.10 -6.54 -5.49
N GLY A 337 13.80 -6.37 -5.27
CA GLY A 337 12.99 -7.30 -4.48
C GLY A 337 12.43 -8.49 -5.26
N ASN A 338 12.72 -8.64 -6.55
CA ASN A 338 12.36 -9.85 -7.27
C ASN A 338 13.28 -11.02 -6.84
N VAL A 339 12.69 -12.00 -6.16
CA VAL A 339 13.37 -13.17 -5.60
C VAL A 339 13.04 -14.39 -6.46
N ALA A 340 13.91 -14.72 -7.42
CA ALA A 340 13.69 -15.80 -8.40
C ALA A 340 13.33 -17.15 -7.76
N ARG A 341 13.98 -17.51 -6.64
CA ARG A 341 13.64 -18.74 -5.89
C ARG A 341 12.23 -18.74 -5.34
N ALA A 342 11.74 -17.60 -4.85
CA ALA A 342 10.40 -17.49 -4.27
C ALA A 342 9.35 -17.49 -5.38
N PHE A 343 9.66 -16.89 -6.54
CA PHE A 343 8.81 -16.99 -7.73
C PHE A 343 8.66 -18.46 -8.17
N ALA A 344 9.79 -19.19 -8.27
CA ALA A 344 9.78 -20.59 -8.69
C ALA A 344 9.05 -21.50 -7.69
N ALA A 345 9.19 -21.24 -6.39
CA ALA A 345 8.53 -22.01 -5.33
C ALA A 345 7.05 -21.63 -5.12
N PHE A 346 6.55 -20.56 -5.75
CA PHE A 346 5.20 -20.05 -5.50
C PHE A 346 4.10 -21.10 -5.71
N PRO A 347 4.09 -21.90 -6.80
CA PRO A 347 3.08 -22.94 -6.98
C PRO A 347 3.10 -24.00 -5.86
N ASP A 348 4.27 -24.33 -5.33
CA ASP A 348 4.43 -25.36 -4.29
C ASP A 348 4.08 -24.83 -2.89
N GLU A 349 4.43 -23.56 -2.61
CA GLU A 349 4.19 -22.90 -1.33
C GLU A 349 2.75 -22.40 -1.17
N HIS A 350 2.10 -21.95 -2.26
CA HIS A 350 0.76 -21.39 -2.16
C HIS A 350 -0.24 -22.44 -1.66
N ARG A 351 -1.00 -22.07 -0.62
CA ARG A 351 -2.11 -22.87 -0.10
C ARG A 351 -3.42 -22.18 -0.44
N CYS A 352 -4.24 -22.83 -1.27
CA CYS A 352 -5.58 -22.35 -1.56
C CYS A 352 -6.36 -22.13 -0.26
N ASN A 353 -7.15 -21.06 -0.24
CA ASN A 353 -8.00 -20.69 0.89
C ASN A 353 -9.44 -20.45 0.40
N ARG A 354 -10.31 -20.00 1.31
CA ARG A 354 -11.74 -19.78 1.02
C ARG A 354 -12.02 -18.88 -0.20
N TYR A 355 -11.16 -17.92 -0.49
CA TYR A 355 -11.31 -17.04 -1.65
C TYR A 355 -10.91 -17.72 -2.96
N CYS A 356 -9.87 -18.57 -2.93
CA CYS A 356 -9.52 -19.43 -4.06
C CYS A 356 -10.66 -20.41 -4.36
N GLU A 357 -11.24 -21.00 -3.32
CA GLU A 357 -12.37 -21.94 -3.44
C GLU A 357 -13.64 -21.25 -3.97
N ALA A 358 -13.95 -20.04 -3.50
CA ALA A 358 -15.09 -19.26 -3.97
C ALA A 358 -15.01 -18.96 -5.48
N LEU A 359 -13.82 -18.75 -6.02
CA LEU A 359 -13.61 -18.54 -7.47
C LEU A 359 -13.28 -19.85 -8.22
N ALA A 360 -13.44 -21.01 -7.56
CA ALA A 360 -13.16 -22.34 -8.11
C ALA A 360 -11.76 -22.49 -8.72
N LEU A 361 -10.74 -21.82 -8.15
CA LEU A 361 -9.37 -21.93 -8.63
C LEU A 361 -8.80 -23.33 -8.38
N HIS A 362 -8.17 -23.91 -9.40
CA HIS A 362 -7.49 -25.19 -9.25
C HIS A 362 -6.25 -25.05 -8.35
N PRO A 363 -6.10 -25.88 -7.31
CA PRO A 363 -4.87 -25.93 -6.53
C PRO A 363 -3.68 -26.32 -7.41
N PHE A 364 -2.54 -25.67 -7.22
CA PHE A 364 -1.28 -26.05 -7.89
C PHE A 364 -0.80 -27.42 -7.43
N VAL A 365 -0.87 -27.67 -6.13
CA VAL A 365 -0.55 -28.96 -5.51
C VAL A 365 -1.86 -29.60 -5.00
N PRO A 366 -2.13 -30.88 -5.32
CA PRO A 366 -3.27 -31.58 -4.75
C PRO A 366 -3.25 -31.52 -3.22
N LYS A 367 -4.39 -31.27 -2.58
CA LYS A 367 -4.48 -31.47 -1.11
C LYS A 367 -4.10 -32.93 -0.84
N PRO A 368 -3.17 -33.22 0.09
CA PRO A 368 -2.93 -34.60 0.48
C PRO A 368 -4.27 -35.21 0.88
N ALA A 369 -4.57 -36.40 0.34
CA ALA A 369 -5.77 -37.13 0.73
C ALA A 369 -5.75 -37.24 2.25
N LYS A 370 -6.89 -37.00 2.91
CA LYS A 370 -7.03 -37.13 4.37
C LYS A 370 -6.59 -38.53 4.81
N GLU A 371 -5.30 -38.71 5.11
CA GLU A 371 -4.85 -39.75 6.01
C GLU A 371 -5.21 -39.26 7.42
N THR A 372 -6.13 -40.00 8.01
CA THR A 372 -6.62 -39.97 9.39
C THR A 372 -5.89 -39.02 10.34
N LEU A 373 -6.67 -38.04 10.85
CA LEU A 373 -6.41 -37.04 11.89
C LEU A 373 -5.89 -37.56 13.26
N ALA A 374 -5.28 -38.74 13.32
CA ALA A 374 -4.78 -39.35 14.54
C ALA A 374 -3.25 -39.23 14.71
N SER A 375 -2.45 -38.98 13.66
CA SER A 375 -0.98 -38.99 13.80
C SER A 375 -0.33 -37.61 14.02
N GLU A 376 -0.93 -36.52 13.51
CA GLU A 376 -0.31 -35.18 13.62
C GLU A 376 -0.46 -34.55 15.02
N VAL A 377 -1.45 -34.99 15.81
CA VAL A 377 -1.60 -34.56 17.21
C VAL A 377 -0.59 -35.26 18.13
N ASP A 378 -0.33 -36.54 17.89
CA ASP A 378 0.66 -37.31 18.67
C ASP A 378 2.11 -36.87 18.40
N GLU A 379 2.44 -36.45 17.17
CA GLU A 379 3.80 -35.96 16.84
C GLU A 379 4.08 -34.54 17.36
N LEU A 380 3.07 -33.66 17.43
CA LEU A 380 3.24 -32.32 18.02
C LEU A 380 3.36 -32.40 19.55
N GLU A 381 2.54 -33.22 20.21
CA GLU A 381 2.63 -33.41 21.67
C GLU A 381 3.95 -34.08 22.07
N ALA A 382 4.44 -35.05 21.28
CA ALA A 382 5.74 -35.69 21.53
C ALA A 382 6.96 -34.79 21.25
N SER A 383 6.79 -33.69 20.49
CA SER A 383 7.81 -32.68 20.23
C SER A 383 7.92 -31.69 21.39
N ASP A 384 6.79 -31.16 21.85
CA ASP A 384 6.73 -30.22 22.97
C ASP A 384 7.23 -30.86 24.29
N GLN A 385 7.00 -32.16 24.47
CA GLN A 385 7.47 -32.87 25.66
C GLN A 385 9.00 -33.08 25.66
N ARG A 386 9.63 -33.24 24.49
CA ARG A 386 11.09 -33.36 24.37
C ARG A 386 11.82 -32.03 24.55
N GLU A 387 11.24 -30.92 24.08
CA GLU A 387 11.79 -29.59 24.34
C GLU A 387 11.66 -29.18 25.81
N ALA A 388 10.56 -29.56 26.48
CA ALA A 388 10.38 -29.29 27.91
C ALA A 388 11.39 -30.04 28.81
N GLU A 389 11.75 -31.28 28.45
CA GLU A 389 12.74 -32.08 29.19
C GLU A 389 14.18 -31.57 28.95
N ALA A 390 14.51 -31.16 27.71
CA ALA A 390 15.83 -30.60 27.39
C ALA A 390 16.11 -29.27 28.11
N VAL A 391 15.08 -28.44 28.33
CA VAL A 391 15.21 -27.17 29.07
C VAL A 391 15.36 -27.39 30.59
N GLN A 392 14.88 -28.51 31.14
CA GLN A 392 15.07 -28.84 32.56
C GLN A 392 16.47 -29.37 32.87
N GLU A 393 17.11 -30.08 31.95
CA GLU A 393 18.50 -30.55 32.13
C GLU A 393 19.52 -29.41 32.03
N GLU A 394 19.30 -28.40 31.18
CA GLU A 394 20.20 -27.24 31.04
C GLU A 394 20.19 -26.28 32.24
N VAL A 395 19.15 -26.32 33.08
CA VAL A 395 19.02 -25.47 34.27
C VAL A 395 19.63 -26.13 35.53
N GLN A 396 19.97 -27.41 35.47
CA GLN A 396 20.56 -28.17 36.59
C GLN A 396 22.07 -28.45 36.44
N SER A 397 22.71 -28.03 35.34
CA SER A 397 24.17 -27.99 35.15
C SER A 397 24.74 -26.59 35.32
#